data_AF-A0A507ZPS7-F1
#
_entry.id   AF-A0A507ZPS7-F1
#
_cell.length_a   1.000
_cell.length_b   1.000
_cell.length_c   1.000
_cell.angle_alpha   90.00
_cell.angle_beta   90.00
_cell.angle_gamma   90.00
#
_symmetry.space_group_name_H-M   'P 1'
#
loop_
_entity.id
_entity.type
_entity.pdbx_description
1 polymer ?
#
loop_
_entity_poly.entity_id
_entity_poly.type
_entity_poly.pdbx_seq_one_letter_code
_entity_poly.pdbx_strand_id
1 'polypeptide(L)'
;MKHLHIKLVFPYNWYQYRKVKIYDDKDELITHLNHCEQKSINISSSTEFVILKLDYFKSKIKLPKENDNIYLISYLDFRDSFPIKYFDLFKRKCLTGKLVDKKSFDKFNLDFYEKAVKQMKKSKPNLPNLLLGTLISLALIFFGTTQQQNKDDNALVIFIGVASLVSLLLIYKQRKKLLSYDYKSRVIATGIAFLLAIFFLNGLDFYLLTIILIFSLVFLYFAIRKVEV
;
A
#
# COMPACT_ATOMS: atom_id res chain seq x y z
N MET A 1 32.00 -11.39 22.25
CA MET A 1 31.05 -10.34 21.84
C MET A 1 30.89 -10.43 20.35
N LYS A 2 29.68 -10.23 19.81
CA LYS A 2 29.43 -10.28 18.35
C LYS A 2 29.15 -8.89 17.82
N HIS A 3 29.67 -8.57 16.64
CA HIS A 3 29.37 -7.34 15.92
C HIS A 3 28.30 -7.62 14.88
N LEU A 4 27.12 -7.03 15.07
CA LEU A 4 26.01 -7.12 14.13
C LEU A 4 25.92 -5.83 13.33
N HIS A 5 26.16 -5.93 12.03
CA HIS A 5 25.94 -4.88 11.05
C HIS A 5 24.54 -5.04 10.47
N ILE A 6 23.67 -4.06 10.66
CA ILE A 6 22.31 -4.09 10.15
C ILE A 6 22.10 -2.95 9.16
N LYS A 7 21.48 -3.28 8.02
CA LYS A 7 21.06 -2.31 7.01
C LYS A 7 19.57 -2.47 6.76
N LEU A 8 18.83 -1.37 6.76
CA LEU A 8 17.39 -1.36 6.54
C LEU A 8 17.03 -0.60 5.26
N VAL A 9 16.28 -1.24 4.36
CA VAL A 9 15.77 -0.59 3.15
C VAL A 9 14.29 -0.90 2.97
N PHE A 10 13.50 0.13 2.69
CA PHE A 10 12.08 0.03 2.34
C PHE A 10 11.86 0.48 0.90
N PRO A 11 10.87 -0.09 0.20
CA PRO A 11 10.50 0.37 -1.13
C PRO A 11 9.50 1.54 -1.06
N TYR A 12 9.38 2.27 -2.17
CA TYR A 12 8.27 3.20 -2.44
C TYR A 12 8.05 4.29 -1.37
N ASN A 13 9.10 4.72 -0.66
CA ASN A 13 9.03 5.63 0.49
C ASN A 13 8.10 5.15 1.63
N TRP A 14 7.73 3.87 1.63
CA TRP A 14 6.90 3.30 2.68
C TRP A 14 7.66 3.28 4.00
N TYR A 15 6.97 3.64 5.07
CA TYR A 15 7.54 3.68 6.42
C TYR A 15 8.84 4.52 6.53
N GLN A 16 9.11 5.44 5.60
CA GLN A 16 10.36 6.23 5.57
C GLN A 16 10.61 7.03 6.85
N TYR A 17 9.53 7.49 7.50
CA TYR A 17 9.57 8.26 8.75
C TYR A 17 9.45 7.40 10.01
N ARG A 18 9.27 6.09 9.85
CA ARG A 18 9.09 5.17 10.98
C ARG A 18 10.41 4.49 11.31
N LYS A 19 10.60 4.23 12.60
CA LYS A 19 11.79 3.58 13.15
C LYS A 19 11.51 2.11 13.39
N VAL A 20 12.31 1.23 12.81
CA VAL A 20 12.31 -0.20 13.15
C VAL A 20 13.04 -0.37 14.48
N LYS A 21 12.37 -0.99 15.45
CA LYS A 21 12.95 -1.33 16.74
C LYS A 21 13.57 -2.73 16.67
N ILE A 22 14.76 -2.87 17.23
CA ILE A 22 15.54 -4.11 17.21
C ILE A 22 15.71 -4.57 18.65
N TYR A 23 15.23 -5.76 18.95
CA TYR A 23 15.31 -6.37 20.26
C TYR A 23 16.17 -7.63 20.25
N ASP A 24 16.69 -7.99 21.42
CA ASP A 24 17.39 -9.25 21.67
C ASP A 24 16.42 -10.40 22.03
N ASP A 25 16.98 -11.54 22.45
CA ASP A 25 16.20 -12.71 22.90
C ASP A 25 15.34 -12.46 24.13
N LYS A 26 15.74 -11.50 24.97
CA LYS A 26 15.06 -11.14 26.21
C LYS A 26 14.00 -10.05 25.99
N ASP A 27 13.71 -9.71 24.73
CA ASP A 27 12.86 -8.57 24.34
C ASP A 27 13.41 -7.22 24.89
N GLU A 28 14.71 -7.11 25.14
CA GLU A 28 15.38 -5.84 25.48
C GLU A 28 15.70 -5.05 24.20
N LEU A 29 15.41 -3.75 24.21
CA LEU A 29 15.62 -2.90 23.05
C LEU A 29 17.12 -2.61 22.86
N ILE A 30 17.71 -3.16 21.80
CA ILE A 30 19.11 -2.93 21.46
C ILE A 30 19.27 -1.57 20.77
N THR A 31 18.47 -1.33 19.72
CA THR A 31 18.58 -0.09 18.93
C THR A 31 17.34 0.18 18.08
N HIS A 32 17.38 1.30 17.36
CA HIS A 32 16.41 1.66 16.34
C HIS A 32 17.11 1.98 15.01
N LEU A 33 16.49 1.63 13.89
CA LEU A 33 16.94 1.92 12.54
C LEU A 33 15.89 2.71 11.77
N ASN A 34 16.33 3.78 11.11
CA ASN A 34 15.56 4.51 10.11
C ASN A 34 15.72 3.89 8.72
N HIS A 35 14.85 4.29 7.80
CA HIS A 35 14.97 3.92 6.39
C HIS A 35 16.32 4.36 5.80
N CYS A 36 16.99 3.44 5.08
CA CYS A 36 18.32 3.63 4.48
C CYS A 36 19.46 3.87 5.50
N GLU A 37 19.22 3.58 6.77
CA GLU A 37 20.24 3.65 7.81
C GLU A 37 21.01 2.32 7.91
N GLN A 38 22.31 2.44 8.18
CA GLN A 38 23.20 1.34 8.50
C GLN A 38 23.74 1.56 9.93
N LYS A 39 23.65 0.54 10.77
CA LYS A 39 24.25 0.56 12.11
C LYS A 39 25.06 -0.68 12.39
N SER A 40 26.11 -0.49 13.18
CA SER A 40 26.88 -1.56 13.80
C SER A 40 26.60 -1.54 15.29
N ILE A 41 26.16 -2.69 15.82
CA ILE A 41 25.84 -2.86 17.23
C ILE A 41 26.59 -4.06 17.80
N ASN A 42 27.01 -3.95 19.04
CA ASN A 42 27.66 -5.03 19.77
C ASN A 42 26.59 -5.80 20.54
N ILE A 43 26.54 -7.12 20.34
CA ILE A 43 25.55 -8.01 20.94
C ILE A 43 26.28 -9.08 21.75
N SER A 44 25.65 -9.53 22.83
CA SER A 44 26.18 -10.65 23.63
C SER A 44 26.35 -11.89 22.77
N SER A 45 27.45 -12.62 22.96
CA SER A 45 27.75 -13.87 22.26
C SER A 45 26.66 -14.94 22.44
N SER A 46 25.91 -14.86 23.56
CA SER A 46 24.82 -15.76 23.93
C SER A 46 23.51 -15.51 23.16
N THR A 47 23.43 -14.44 22.38
CA THR A 47 22.19 -14.06 21.68
C THR A 47 21.99 -14.95 20.45
N GLU A 48 20.87 -15.67 20.42
CA GLU A 48 20.46 -16.61 19.40
C GLU A 48 19.52 -16.00 18.37
N PHE A 49 18.71 -15.01 18.73
CA PHE A 49 17.76 -14.35 17.86
C PHE A 49 17.80 -12.83 17.98
N VAL A 50 17.47 -12.18 16.87
CA VAL A 50 17.18 -10.75 16.82
C VAL A 50 15.75 -10.57 16.37
N ILE A 51 15.05 -9.69 17.06
CA ILE A 51 13.64 -9.43 16.81
C ILE A 51 13.51 -8.04 16.20
N LEU A 52 13.01 -7.98 14.96
CA LEU A 52 12.70 -6.72 14.29
C LEU A 52 11.22 -6.40 14.47
N LYS A 53 10.90 -5.19 14.92
CA LYS A 53 9.53 -4.73 15.14
C LYS A 53 9.27 -3.37 14.50
N LEU A 54 8.20 -3.27 13.74
CA LEU A 54 7.69 -2.04 13.14
C LEU A 54 6.16 -2.06 13.23
N ASP A 55 5.58 -1.23 14.08
CA ASP A 55 4.14 -1.19 14.34
C ASP A 55 3.57 -2.61 14.63
N TYR A 56 2.87 -3.20 13.66
CA TYR A 56 2.27 -4.54 13.74
C TYR A 56 3.14 -5.67 13.16
N PHE A 57 4.25 -5.34 12.50
CA PHE A 57 5.21 -6.31 11.98
C PHE A 57 6.17 -6.77 13.08
N LYS A 58 6.36 -8.08 13.18
CA LYS A 58 7.36 -8.70 14.08
C LYS A 58 8.01 -9.87 13.35
N SER A 59 9.32 -9.81 13.14
CA SER A 59 10.10 -10.96 12.68
C SER A 59 11.16 -11.34 13.70
N LYS A 60 11.39 -12.65 13.82
CA LYS A 60 12.47 -13.23 14.61
C LYS A 60 13.48 -13.85 13.65
N ILE A 61 14.74 -13.46 13.78
CA ILE A 61 15.81 -13.87 12.88
C ILE A 61 16.86 -14.58 13.72
N LYS A 62 17.17 -15.83 13.37
CA LYS A 62 18.18 -16.63 14.07
C LYS A 62 19.58 -16.17 13.66
N LEU A 63 20.44 -15.90 14.64
CA LEU A 63 21.84 -15.57 14.46
C LEU A 63 22.70 -16.85 14.50
N PRO A 64 23.76 -16.94 13.68
CA PRO A 64 24.74 -18.02 13.76
C PRO A 64 25.56 -17.92 15.06
N LYS A 65 25.89 -19.07 15.65
CA LYS A 65 26.68 -19.13 16.89
C LYS A 65 28.16 -18.83 16.67
N GLU A 66 28.69 -19.18 15.50
CA GLU A 66 30.13 -19.28 15.21
C GLU A 66 30.77 -18.01 14.62
N ASN A 67 29.97 -17.05 14.12
CA ASN A 67 30.50 -15.84 13.48
C ASN A 67 30.51 -14.65 14.44
N ASP A 68 31.69 -14.01 14.55
CA ASP A 68 31.88 -12.78 15.31
C ASP A 68 31.34 -11.54 14.58
N ASN A 69 31.44 -11.53 13.25
CA ASN A 69 30.90 -10.47 12.40
C ASN A 69 29.69 -10.97 11.62
N ILE A 70 28.53 -10.40 11.89
CA ILE A 70 27.26 -10.79 11.28
C ILE A 70 26.72 -9.60 10.49
N TYR A 71 26.36 -9.84 9.22
CA TYR A 71 25.75 -8.84 8.37
C TYR A 71 24.28 -9.21 8.10
N LEU A 72 23.37 -8.38 8.57
CA LEU A 72 21.93 -8.56 8.48
C LEU A 72 21.33 -7.47 7.61
N ILE A 73 20.68 -7.88 6.54
CA ILE A 73 19.85 -6.98 5.74
C ILE A 73 18.41 -7.14 6.22
N SER A 74 17.72 -6.04 6.52
CA SER A 74 16.29 -6.01 6.77
C SER A 74 15.56 -5.30 5.62
N TYR A 75 14.45 -5.90 5.20
CA TYR A 75 13.65 -5.45 4.06
C TYR A 75 12.20 -5.89 4.19
N LEU A 76 11.30 -5.27 3.42
CA LEU A 76 9.93 -5.73 3.25
C LEU A 76 9.87 -6.77 2.14
N ASP A 77 9.37 -7.95 2.47
CA ASP A 77 9.09 -9.05 1.54
C ASP A 77 7.61 -9.06 1.16
N PHE A 78 7.33 -8.79 -0.12
CA PHE A 78 5.99 -8.86 -0.68
C PHE A 78 6.08 -9.17 -2.18
N ARG A 79 5.03 -9.82 -2.69
CA ARG A 79 4.89 -10.03 -4.12
C ARG A 79 4.41 -8.73 -4.77
N ASP A 80 5.16 -8.22 -5.74
CA ASP A 80 4.82 -6.94 -6.39
C ASP A 80 3.74 -7.07 -7.48
N SER A 81 2.67 -7.77 -7.17
CA SER A 81 1.48 -7.87 -8.01
C SER A 81 0.29 -7.21 -7.31
N PHE A 82 -0.46 -6.38 -8.04
CA PHE A 82 -1.74 -5.87 -7.55
C PHE A 82 -2.81 -6.97 -7.70
N PRO A 83 -3.71 -7.16 -6.72
CA PRO A 83 -3.80 -6.50 -5.41
C PRO A 83 -2.98 -7.20 -4.30
N ILE A 84 -2.30 -8.29 -4.63
CA ILE A 84 -1.63 -9.20 -3.69
C ILE A 84 -0.64 -8.48 -2.75
N LYS A 85 0.07 -7.46 -3.21
CA LYS A 85 1.03 -6.73 -2.36
C LYS A 85 0.40 -6.10 -1.11
N TYR A 86 -0.86 -5.65 -1.18
CA TYR A 86 -1.55 -5.07 -0.03
C TYR A 86 -1.87 -6.16 1.00
N PHE A 87 -2.32 -7.32 0.55
CA PHE A 87 -2.53 -8.46 1.43
C PHE A 87 -1.22 -8.94 2.06
N ASP A 88 -0.13 -8.95 1.29
CA ASP A 88 1.19 -9.30 1.80
C ASP A 88 1.69 -8.28 2.83
N LEU A 89 1.40 -6.99 2.65
CA LEU A 89 1.63 -5.95 3.66
C LEU A 89 0.83 -6.14 4.95
N PHE A 90 -0.29 -6.84 4.95
CA PHE A 90 -1.00 -7.15 6.20
C PHE A 90 -0.42 -8.38 6.91
N LYS A 91 0.49 -9.13 6.27
CA LYS A 91 1.12 -10.30 6.91
C LYS A 91 2.12 -9.85 7.96
N ARG A 92 2.01 -10.40 9.17
CA ARG A 92 2.93 -10.15 10.29
C ARG A 92 4.42 -10.37 9.95
N LYS A 93 4.70 -11.23 8.95
CA LYS A 93 6.05 -11.59 8.48
C LYS A 93 6.57 -10.74 7.30
N CYS A 94 5.88 -9.66 6.91
CA CYS A 94 6.30 -8.83 5.77
C CYS A 94 7.65 -8.13 6.04
N LEU A 95 7.88 -7.63 7.26
CA LEU A 95 9.22 -7.17 7.66
C LEU A 95 10.08 -8.38 7.97
N THR A 96 11.07 -8.66 7.13
CA THR A 96 11.99 -9.79 7.31
C THR A 96 13.44 -9.33 7.26
N GLY A 97 14.36 -10.26 7.48
CA GLY A 97 15.76 -10.01 7.24
C GLY A 97 16.52 -11.26 6.84
N LYS A 98 17.61 -11.04 6.13
CA LYS A 98 18.48 -12.08 5.57
C LYS A 98 19.91 -11.83 6.01
N LEU A 99 20.54 -12.89 6.49
CA LEU A 99 21.97 -12.90 6.76
C LEU A 99 22.72 -13.05 5.46
N VAL A 100 23.73 -12.21 5.27
CA VAL A 100 24.53 -12.16 4.05
C VAL A 100 26.01 -12.01 4.35
N ASP A 101 26.84 -12.17 3.33
CA ASP A 101 28.25 -11.82 3.37
C ASP A 101 28.45 -10.30 3.22
N LYS A 102 29.65 -9.83 3.60
CA LYS A 102 30.01 -8.41 3.54
C LYS A 102 29.82 -7.80 2.15
N LYS A 103 30.18 -8.51 1.07
CA LYS A 103 30.07 -7.97 -0.29
C LYS A 103 28.60 -7.76 -0.69
N SER A 104 27.72 -8.69 -0.34
CA SER A 104 26.29 -8.55 -0.58
C SER A 104 25.65 -7.46 0.29
N PHE A 105 26.14 -7.29 1.52
CA PHE A 105 25.69 -6.23 2.43
C PHE A 105 25.99 -4.83 1.88
N ASP A 106 27.21 -4.63 1.38
CA ASP A 106 27.65 -3.33 0.84
C ASP A 106 26.87 -2.98 -0.44
N LYS A 107 26.64 -3.97 -1.31
CA LYS A 107 25.87 -3.80 -2.56
C LYS A 107 24.37 -3.63 -2.36
N PHE A 108 23.83 -3.99 -1.19
CA PHE A 108 22.40 -3.92 -0.97
C PHE A 108 21.90 -2.47 -0.87
N ASN A 109 21.10 -2.04 -1.82
CA ASN A 109 20.52 -0.71 -1.87
C ASN A 109 19.07 -0.77 -2.40
N LEU A 110 18.48 0.38 -2.70
CA LEU A 110 17.14 0.48 -3.29
C LEU A 110 16.99 -0.26 -4.63
N ASP A 111 18.09 -0.54 -5.34
CA ASP A 111 18.06 -1.28 -6.60
C ASP A 111 17.66 -2.76 -6.40
N PHE A 112 17.69 -3.27 -5.16
CA PHE A 112 17.04 -4.54 -4.82
C PHE A 112 15.56 -4.54 -5.23
N TYR A 113 14.91 -3.38 -5.15
CA TYR A 113 13.54 -3.17 -5.57
C TYR A 113 13.42 -2.70 -7.03
N GLU A 114 14.51 -2.62 -7.81
CA GLU A 114 14.46 -2.03 -9.15
C GLU A 114 13.55 -2.81 -10.12
N LYS A 115 13.39 -4.13 -9.95
CA LYS A 115 12.38 -4.91 -10.70
C LYS A 115 10.95 -4.50 -10.35
N ALA A 116 10.72 -4.12 -9.10
CA ALA A 116 9.46 -3.56 -8.61
C ALA A 116 9.23 -2.16 -9.24
N VAL A 117 10.31 -1.36 -9.30
CA VAL A 117 10.31 -0.01 -9.88
C VAL A 117 10.16 0.00 -11.42
N LYS A 118 10.78 -0.93 -12.15
CA LYS A 118 10.70 -1.02 -13.63
C LYS A 118 9.31 -1.41 -14.15
N GLN A 119 8.48 -2.08 -13.34
CA GLN A 119 7.08 -2.34 -13.69
C GLN A 119 6.19 -1.10 -13.56
N MET A 120 6.71 0.01 -13.03
CA MET A 120 5.98 1.26 -12.90
C MET A 120 5.98 2.07 -14.22
N LYS A 121 5.35 1.52 -15.27
CA LYS A 121 5.01 2.34 -16.45
C LYS A 121 4.17 3.54 -15.99
N LYS A 122 4.45 4.72 -16.55
CA LYS A 122 3.58 5.90 -16.36
C LYS A 122 2.17 5.52 -16.82
N SER A 123 1.17 5.87 -16.02
CA SER A 123 -0.21 5.57 -16.40
C SER A 123 -0.58 6.32 -17.67
N LYS A 124 -1.26 5.64 -18.61
CA LYS A 124 -2.11 6.30 -19.60
C LYS A 124 -3.54 6.25 -19.03
N PRO A 125 -4.02 7.32 -18.38
CA PRO A 125 -5.35 7.30 -17.81
C PRO A 125 -6.39 7.13 -18.92
N ASN A 126 -7.38 6.28 -18.65
CA ASN A 126 -8.52 6.11 -19.53
C ASN A 126 -9.48 7.29 -19.28
N LEU A 127 -9.34 8.34 -20.10
CA LEU A 127 -10.15 9.56 -20.02
C LEU A 127 -11.67 9.28 -20.06
N PRO A 128 -12.19 8.43 -20.98
CA PRO A 128 -13.58 7.99 -20.95
C PRO A 128 -14.01 7.40 -19.61
N ASN A 129 -13.18 6.52 -19.01
CA ASN A 129 -13.51 5.92 -17.73
C ASN A 129 -13.54 6.97 -16.59
N LEU A 130 -12.59 7.92 -16.58
CA LEU A 130 -12.60 9.01 -15.61
C LEU A 130 -13.83 9.92 -15.76
N LEU A 131 -14.25 10.20 -17.00
CA LEU A 131 -15.47 10.96 -17.27
C LEU A 131 -16.71 10.21 -16.74
N LEU A 132 -16.82 8.90 -17.04
CA LEU A 132 -17.88 8.05 -16.51
C LEU A 132 -17.95 8.10 -14.98
N GLY A 133 -16.82 7.92 -14.29
CA GLY A 133 -16.77 8.01 -12.83
C GLY A 133 -17.14 9.40 -12.30
N THR A 134 -16.80 10.46 -13.04
CA THR A 134 -17.16 11.84 -12.68
C THR A 134 -18.67 12.03 -12.77
N LEU A 135 -19.31 11.52 -13.83
CA LEU A 135 -20.76 11.55 -14.00
C LEU A 135 -21.49 10.76 -12.90
N ILE A 136 -21.00 9.56 -12.55
CA ILE A 136 -21.54 8.77 -11.43
C ILE A 136 -21.42 9.57 -10.12
N SER A 137 -20.26 10.19 -9.86
CA SER A 137 -20.05 11.00 -8.65
C SER A 137 -21.02 12.17 -8.57
N LEU A 138 -21.23 12.90 -9.68
CA LEU A 138 -22.19 13.99 -9.75
C LEU A 138 -23.62 13.52 -9.57
N ALA A 139 -23.99 12.37 -10.17
CA ALA A 139 -25.29 11.75 -9.98
C ALA A 139 -25.53 11.40 -8.51
N LEU A 140 -24.55 10.81 -7.82
CA LEU A 140 -24.66 10.51 -6.37
C LEU A 140 -24.86 11.79 -5.54
N ILE A 141 -24.13 12.86 -5.83
CA ILE A 141 -24.32 14.16 -5.15
C ILE A 141 -25.73 14.71 -5.41
N PHE A 142 -26.18 14.67 -6.66
CA PHE A 142 -27.51 15.17 -7.04
C PHE A 142 -28.64 14.35 -6.37
N PHE A 143 -28.57 13.03 -6.43
CA PHE A 143 -29.61 12.18 -5.86
C PHE A 143 -29.60 12.19 -4.32
N GLY A 144 -28.42 12.21 -3.70
CA GLY A 144 -28.29 12.35 -2.25
C GLY A 144 -28.82 13.68 -1.71
N THR A 145 -28.82 14.74 -2.53
CA THR A 145 -29.37 16.06 -2.13
C THR A 145 -30.87 16.20 -2.40
N THR A 146 -31.41 15.56 -3.44
CA THR A 146 -32.77 15.86 -3.94
C THR A 146 -33.81 14.76 -3.73
N GLN A 147 -33.42 13.48 -3.69
CA GLN A 147 -34.38 12.37 -3.80
C GLN A 147 -34.48 11.46 -2.58
N GLN A 148 -33.58 11.57 -1.61
CA GLN A 148 -33.58 10.65 -0.48
C GLN A 148 -34.35 11.16 0.73
N GLN A 149 -35.15 10.27 1.32
CA GLN A 149 -36.03 10.56 2.44
C GLN A 149 -35.32 10.48 3.81
N ASN A 150 -34.21 9.74 3.91
CA ASN A 150 -33.51 9.49 5.18
C ASN A 150 -32.23 10.32 5.32
N LYS A 151 -32.25 11.37 6.16
CA LYS A 151 -31.17 12.37 6.28
C LYS A 151 -29.77 11.78 6.56
N ASP A 152 -29.65 10.68 7.29
CA ASP A 152 -28.35 10.08 7.62
C ASP A 152 -27.73 9.35 6.42
N ASP A 153 -28.55 8.62 5.65
CA ASP A 153 -28.13 7.96 4.43
C ASP A 153 -27.72 8.99 3.36
N ASN A 154 -28.42 10.14 3.31
CA ASN A 154 -28.11 11.25 2.40
C ASN A 154 -26.68 11.76 2.59
N ALA A 155 -26.28 11.95 3.85
CA ALA A 155 -24.94 12.45 4.17
C ALA A 155 -23.85 11.49 3.67
N LEU A 156 -24.07 10.17 3.80
CA LEU A 156 -23.13 9.15 3.34
C LEU A 156 -23.03 9.10 1.81
N VAL A 157 -24.17 9.12 1.10
CA VAL A 157 -24.19 9.12 -0.37
C VAL A 157 -23.51 10.37 -0.93
N ILE A 158 -23.82 11.55 -0.36
CA ILE A 158 -23.17 12.82 -0.73
C ILE A 158 -21.67 12.75 -0.45
N PHE A 159 -21.28 12.26 0.74
CA PHE A 159 -19.87 12.13 1.11
C PHE A 159 -19.11 11.24 0.12
N ILE A 160 -19.68 10.07 -0.22
CA ILE A 160 -19.09 9.16 -1.22
C ILE A 160 -18.98 9.86 -2.58
N GLY A 161 -20.02 10.57 -3.01
CA GLY A 161 -20.02 11.31 -4.27
C GLY A 161 -18.95 12.40 -4.32
N VAL A 162 -18.85 13.23 -3.28
CA VAL A 162 -17.85 14.32 -3.19
C VAL A 162 -16.43 13.75 -3.08
N ALA A 163 -16.20 12.76 -2.22
CA ALA A 163 -14.88 12.15 -2.05
C ALA A 163 -14.40 11.50 -3.35
N SER A 164 -15.30 10.81 -4.06
CA SER A 164 -15.03 10.21 -5.37
C SER A 164 -14.73 11.27 -6.42
N LEU A 165 -15.49 12.38 -6.47
CA LEU A 165 -15.25 13.49 -7.38
C LEU A 165 -13.87 14.11 -7.16
N VAL A 166 -13.51 14.40 -5.91
CA VAL A 166 -12.18 14.94 -5.55
C VAL A 166 -11.08 13.96 -5.95
N SER A 167 -11.24 12.67 -5.66
CA SER A 167 -10.29 11.62 -6.06
C SER A 167 -10.07 11.61 -7.57
N LEU A 168 -11.14 11.62 -8.36
CA LEU A 168 -11.09 11.62 -9.83
C LEU A 168 -10.47 12.89 -10.40
N LEU A 169 -10.78 14.06 -9.84
CA LEU A 169 -10.16 15.34 -10.23
C LEU A 169 -8.66 15.34 -9.92
N LEU A 170 -8.24 14.81 -8.78
CA LEU A 170 -6.83 14.64 -8.45
C LEU A 170 -6.14 13.71 -9.44
N ILE A 171 -6.78 12.61 -9.84
CA ILE A 171 -6.26 11.72 -10.88
C ILE A 171 -6.12 12.47 -12.21
N TYR A 172 -7.13 13.23 -12.62
CA TYR A 172 -7.10 14.01 -13.85
C TYR A 172 -5.97 15.06 -13.86
N LYS A 173 -5.78 15.77 -12.73
CA LYS A 173 -4.72 16.78 -12.55
C LYS A 173 -3.33 16.15 -12.51
N GLN A 174 -3.17 15.01 -11.83
CA GLN A 174 -1.89 14.33 -11.64
C GLN A 174 -1.57 13.31 -12.75
N ARG A 175 -2.39 13.25 -13.82
CA ARG A 175 -2.34 12.20 -14.86
C ARG A 175 -0.97 11.93 -15.47
N LYS A 176 -0.10 12.94 -15.60
CA LYS A 176 1.25 12.81 -16.17
C LYS A 176 2.32 12.34 -15.17
N LYS A 177 2.02 12.41 -13.87
CA LYS A 177 2.93 12.07 -12.76
C LYS A 177 2.53 10.78 -12.05
N LEU A 178 1.29 10.31 -12.25
CA LEU A 178 0.76 9.11 -11.63
C LEU A 178 1.38 7.83 -12.21
N LEU A 179 1.84 6.98 -11.32
CA LEU A 179 2.25 5.62 -11.62
C LEU A 179 0.99 4.82 -12.02
N SER A 180 1.10 3.90 -12.99
CA SER A 180 -0.02 3.05 -13.42
C SER A 180 -0.71 2.34 -12.26
N TYR A 181 0.09 2.02 -11.25
CA TYR A 181 -0.36 1.39 -10.02
C TYR A 181 -1.26 2.29 -9.15
N ASP A 182 -0.77 3.48 -8.80
CA ASP A 182 -1.53 4.46 -8.00
C ASP A 182 -2.81 4.88 -8.72
N TYR A 183 -2.74 4.99 -10.05
CA TYR A 183 -3.92 5.21 -10.88
C TYR A 183 -4.95 4.08 -10.69
N LYS A 184 -4.57 2.81 -10.93
CA LYS A 184 -5.50 1.68 -10.85
C LYS A 184 -6.11 1.52 -9.47
N SER A 185 -5.30 1.62 -8.41
CA SER A 185 -5.79 1.49 -7.04
C SER A 185 -6.82 2.57 -6.69
N ARG A 186 -6.57 3.83 -7.05
CA ARG A 186 -7.53 4.93 -6.81
C ARG A 186 -8.82 4.76 -7.62
N VAL A 187 -8.73 4.37 -8.89
CA VAL A 187 -9.92 4.12 -9.73
C VAL A 187 -10.73 2.95 -9.17
N ILE A 188 -10.09 1.83 -8.79
CA ILE A 188 -10.79 0.68 -8.20
C ILE A 188 -11.43 1.04 -6.85
N ALA A 189 -10.72 1.75 -5.98
CA ALA A 189 -11.27 2.22 -4.70
C ALA A 189 -12.51 3.11 -4.91
N THR A 190 -12.45 4.00 -5.91
CA THR A 190 -13.59 4.85 -6.30
C THR A 190 -14.76 4.01 -6.79
N GLY A 191 -14.50 2.98 -7.62
CA GLY A 191 -15.55 2.09 -8.12
C GLY A 191 -16.20 1.24 -7.03
N ILE A 192 -15.42 0.75 -6.06
CA ILE A 192 -15.94 0.04 -4.88
C ILE A 192 -16.79 1.00 -4.04
N ALA A 193 -16.37 2.26 -3.88
CA ALA A 193 -17.15 3.27 -3.18
C ALA A 193 -18.51 3.52 -3.87
N PHE A 194 -18.57 3.53 -5.21
CA PHE A 194 -19.85 3.61 -5.92
C PHE A 194 -20.75 2.40 -5.66
N LEU A 195 -20.20 1.19 -5.66
CA LEU A 195 -20.99 0.00 -5.30
C LEU A 195 -21.50 0.08 -3.86
N LEU A 196 -20.68 0.61 -2.94
CA LEU A 196 -21.07 0.82 -1.55
C LEU A 196 -22.20 1.85 -1.43
N ALA A 197 -22.16 2.94 -2.22
CA ALA A 197 -23.19 3.97 -2.22
C ALA A 197 -24.60 3.43 -2.57
N ILE A 198 -24.68 2.36 -3.37
CA ILE A 198 -25.96 1.74 -3.77
C ILE A 198 -26.74 1.23 -2.56
N PHE A 199 -26.06 0.70 -1.54
CA PHE A 199 -26.70 0.22 -0.30
C PHE A 199 -27.30 1.35 0.54
N PHE A 200 -26.85 2.59 0.32
CA PHE A 200 -27.33 3.77 1.04
C PHE A 200 -28.35 4.57 0.22
N LEU A 201 -28.59 4.25 -1.06
CA LEU A 201 -29.57 4.92 -1.92
C LEU A 201 -31.01 4.42 -1.65
N ASN A 202 -31.42 4.48 -0.37
CA ASN A 202 -32.77 4.13 0.05
C ASN A 202 -33.77 5.20 -0.43
N GLY A 203 -34.82 4.76 -1.15
CA GLY A 203 -35.88 5.63 -1.66
C GLY A 203 -35.74 6.07 -3.12
N LEU A 204 -34.68 5.64 -3.83
CA LEU A 204 -34.53 5.89 -5.26
C LEU A 204 -35.36 4.89 -6.09
N ASP A 205 -35.84 5.31 -7.27
CA ASP A 205 -36.53 4.40 -8.20
C ASP A 205 -35.64 3.22 -8.59
N PHE A 206 -36.23 2.03 -8.65
CA PHE A 206 -35.53 0.78 -8.99
C PHE A 206 -34.73 0.88 -10.31
N TYR A 207 -35.30 1.56 -11.32
CA TYR A 207 -34.63 1.78 -12.60
C TYR A 207 -33.38 2.65 -12.47
N LEU A 208 -33.44 3.75 -11.71
CA LEU A 208 -32.30 4.63 -11.48
C LEU A 208 -31.20 3.91 -10.69
N LEU A 209 -31.58 3.11 -9.68
CA LEU A 209 -30.65 2.32 -8.90
C LEU A 209 -29.92 1.29 -9.77
N THR A 210 -30.65 0.64 -10.68
CA THR A 210 -30.09 -0.32 -11.64
C THR A 210 -29.13 0.36 -12.63
N ILE A 211 -29.46 1.56 -13.10
CA ILE A 211 -28.58 2.36 -13.98
C ILE A 211 -27.26 2.70 -13.27
N ILE A 212 -27.33 3.19 -12.02
CA ILE A 212 -26.13 3.50 -11.22
C ILE A 212 -25.29 2.24 -10.99
N LEU A 213 -25.93 1.10 -10.71
CA LEU A 213 -25.25 -0.19 -10.55
C LEU A 213 -24.51 -0.60 -11.83
N ILE A 214 -25.18 -0.59 -12.98
CA ILE A 214 -24.58 -0.97 -14.26
C ILE A 214 -23.39 -0.07 -14.59
N PHE A 215 -23.54 1.26 -14.46
CA PHE A 215 -22.43 2.18 -14.73
C PHE A 215 -21.27 2.01 -13.76
N SER A 216 -21.53 1.71 -12.48
CA SER A 216 -20.49 1.41 -11.49
C SER A 216 -19.73 0.14 -11.83
N LEU A 217 -20.43 -0.91 -12.28
CA LEU A 217 -19.81 -2.16 -12.73
C LEU A 217 -19.00 -1.97 -14.02
N VAL A 218 -19.50 -1.20 -14.99
CA VAL A 218 -18.77 -0.86 -16.21
C VAL A 218 -17.50 -0.07 -15.89
N PHE A 219 -17.60 0.91 -14.99
CA PHE A 219 -16.46 1.70 -14.52
C PHE A 219 -15.38 0.81 -13.88
N LEU A 220 -15.78 -0.13 -13.02
CA LEU A 220 -14.89 -1.10 -12.40
C LEU A 220 -14.29 -2.08 -13.41
N TYR A 221 -15.08 -2.56 -14.37
CA TYR A 221 -14.61 -3.44 -15.44
C TYR A 221 -13.46 -2.80 -16.22
N PHE A 222 -13.60 -1.53 -16.63
CA PHE A 222 -12.54 -0.79 -17.31
C PHE A 222 -11.33 -0.50 -16.40
N ALA A 223 -11.52 -0.41 -15.09
CA ALA A 223 -10.44 -0.22 -14.13
C ALA A 223 -9.60 -1.50 -13.94
N ILE A 224 -10.26 -2.66 -13.92
CA ILE A 224 -9.66 -3.97 -13.68
C ILE A 224 -9.01 -4.52 -14.95
N ARG A 225 -9.68 -4.36 -16.10
CA ARG A 225 -9.15 -4.80 -17.40
C ARG A 225 -7.78 -4.14 -17.59
N LYS A 226 -6.76 -4.95 -17.88
CA LYS A 226 -5.44 -4.41 -18.25
C LYS A 226 -5.68 -3.47 -19.43
N VAL A 227 -5.33 -2.19 -19.25
CA VAL A 227 -4.97 -1.32 -20.37
C VAL A 227 -3.76 -2.01 -21.00
N GLU A 228 -4.04 -2.91 -21.93
CA GLU A 228 -3.05 -3.44 -22.84
C GLU A 228 -2.48 -2.24 -23.57
N VAL A 229 -1.16 -2.10 -23.45
CA VAL A 229 -0.37 -1.10 -24.16
C VAL A 229 -0.19 -1.58 -25.58
#